data_AF-A0A7C4PXL3-F1
#
_entry.id   AF-A0A7C4PXL3-F1
#
_cell.length_a   1.000
_cell.length_b   1.000
_cell.length_c   1.000
_cell.angle_alpha   90.00
_cell.angle_beta   90.00
_cell.angle_gamma   90.00
#
_symmetry.space_group_name_H-M   'P 1'
#
loop_
_entity.id
_entity.type
_entity.pdbx_description
1 polymer ?
#
loop_
_entity_poly.entity_id
_entity_poly.type
_entity_poly.pdbx_seq_one_letter_code
_entity_poly.pdbx_strand_id
1 'polypeptide(L)'
;MMRARKGPHNASPTRHRKSQFDLPQSGRYISPMAFWNGAWDGIRAAATFPRLLDRRGWKLFFLYIFMAGLAVSAFALIALWLKPSIKQAVIDYIFPSDWQLVPRLLMEKFFGRLGSQVMANFILTGGMALLAMLCAPIKEMLSRHIERTRPLLSEPMHPWPLWRQVLEEVKFALLYLLVYNAIFWLGYPPIPALRSAATVLSYVALFVFFDITFLCPLFLRHRIGYPRMIRLFFARPVQSFTFAALWCAPAIAAGLLLQGEKLGLVLAVILAAHVLVVAPAASAGTELAARLMPAASAMRSVPLALRLLGWLLLLAALGISAALTARLANSLHKKTQVLKCEYQLDPGSLSVDWPSLSDPTLGLSVDLQIRNPTRVDLEIENSRLEITNDGRPLGIVRIGSIVVPAGQTRMQRLTLRLEVSFSRLLEIRSLLSKKWDFVLWLKISEDFEFPLYFR
;
A
#
# COMPACT_ATOMS: atom_id res chain seq x y z
N MET A 1 31.23 89.27 3.03
CA MET A 1 30.27 89.71 4.07
C MET A 1 29.17 88.67 4.20
N MET A 2 28.90 88.25 5.44
CA MET A 2 27.85 87.32 5.90
C MET A 2 26.43 87.80 5.52
N ARG A 3 25.37 86.97 5.39
CA ARG A 3 24.72 86.19 6.45
C ARG A 3 23.69 85.17 5.90
N ALA A 4 23.51 84.09 6.66
CA ALA A 4 22.64 82.93 6.44
C ALA A 4 21.17 83.12 6.85
N ARG A 5 20.26 82.24 6.39
CA ARG A 5 19.39 81.38 7.24
C ARG A 5 18.43 80.42 6.48
N LYS A 6 18.55 79.13 6.85
CA LYS A 6 17.53 78.10 7.20
C LYS A 6 16.41 77.70 6.22
N GLY A 7 16.34 76.39 5.93
CA GLY A 7 15.13 75.68 5.46
C GLY A 7 14.04 75.57 6.55
N PRO A 8 12.89 74.93 6.24
CA PRO A 8 12.82 73.47 6.40
C PRO A 8 11.98 72.70 5.36
N HIS A 9 12.20 71.38 5.39
CA HIS A 9 11.37 70.32 4.82
C HIS A 9 9.86 70.48 5.09
N ASN A 10 9.02 70.11 4.11
CA ASN A 10 7.89 69.22 4.38
C ASN A 10 7.45 68.47 3.12
N ALA A 11 7.49 67.14 3.25
CA ALA A 11 7.05 66.17 2.27
C ALA A 11 5.53 66.06 2.24
N SER A 12 4.98 65.87 1.05
CA SER A 12 3.59 65.48 0.81
C SER A 12 3.36 64.02 1.24
N PRO A 13 2.21 63.67 1.84
CA PRO A 13 1.96 62.33 2.34
C PRO A 13 1.55 61.41 1.18
N THR A 14 2.47 60.58 0.71
CA THR A 14 2.14 59.39 -0.07
C THR A 14 1.36 58.42 0.81
N ARG A 15 0.11 58.19 0.40
CA ARG A 15 -0.86 57.28 1.01
C ARG A 15 -0.32 55.84 0.97
N HIS A 16 0.39 55.42 2.02
CA HIS A 16 0.75 54.02 2.23
C HIS A 16 -0.52 53.19 2.42
N ARG A 17 -0.91 52.45 1.38
CA ARG A 17 -1.85 51.34 1.48
C ARG A 17 -1.13 50.25 2.29
N LYS A 18 -1.51 50.07 3.55
CA LYS A 18 -1.01 49.01 4.44
C LYS A 18 -1.10 47.67 3.70
N SER A 19 0.05 47.10 3.33
CA SER A 19 0.18 45.71 2.94
C SER A 19 0.03 44.85 4.19
N GLN A 20 -1.20 44.44 4.50
CA GLN A 20 -1.46 43.35 5.43
C GLN A 20 -1.00 42.04 4.77
N PHE A 21 0.26 41.66 4.93
CA PHE A 21 0.71 40.27 4.88
C PHE A 21 2.05 40.19 5.61
N ASP A 22 1.98 40.21 6.93
CA ASP A 22 3.10 39.77 7.76
C ASP A 22 3.31 38.27 7.49
N LEU A 23 4.47 37.95 6.92
CA LEU A 23 4.97 36.59 6.79
C LEU A 23 5.12 35.97 8.20
N PRO A 24 4.68 34.73 8.45
CA PRO A 24 5.03 34.07 9.69
C PRO A 24 6.51 33.72 9.65
N GLN A 25 7.30 34.41 10.47
CA GLN A 25 8.61 33.93 10.88
C GLN A 25 8.44 32.55 11.51
N SER A 26 9.34 31.65 11.13
CA SER A 26 9.45 30.27 11.60
C SER A 26 9.27 30.16 13.11
N GLY A 27 8.24 29.42 13.55
CA GLY A 27 8.09 28.97 14.93
C GLY A 27 6.92 29.54 15.74
N ARG A 28 5.82 30.01 15.13
CA ARG A 28 4.64 30.49 15.88
C ARG A 28 3.38 29.65 15.63
N TYR A 29 2.67 29.40 16.72
CA TYR A 29 1.28 28.91 16.79
C TYR A 29 0.48 29.30 15.54
N ILE A 30 -0.10 28.31 14.86
CA ILE A 30 -1.10 28.56 13.82
C ILE A 30 -2.28 29.20 14.55
N SER A 31 -2.52 30.50 14.32
CA SER A 31 -3.69 31.14 14.91
C SER A 31 -4.95 30.42 14.42
N PRO A 32 -5.98 30.23 15.26
CA PRO A 32 -7.22 29.57 14.84
C PRO A 32 -7.82 30.20 13.58
N MET A 33 -7.71 31.52 13.42
CA MET A 33 -8.13 32.21 12.20
C MET A 33 -7.33 31.80 10.95
N ALA A 34 -6.02 31.61 11.05
CA ALA A 34 -5.20 31.15 9.92
C ALA A 34 -5.53 29.72 9.50
N PHE A 35 -5.89 28.85 10.47
CA PHE A 35 -6.40 27.51 10.20
C PHE A 35 -7.72 27.54 9.43
N TRP A 36 -8.72 28.28 9.93
CA TRP A 36 -10.04 28.38 9.29
C TRP A 36 -9.98 29.04 7.91
N ASN A 37 -9.13 30.05 7.73
CA ASN A 37 -8.93 30.67 6.42
C ASN A 37 -8.31 29.68 5.41
N GLY A 38 -7.35 28.86 5.86
CA GLY A 38 -6.76 27.83 5.02
C GLY A 38 -7.74 26.75 4.59
N ALA A 39 -8.56 26.25 5.51
CA ALA A 39 -9.62 25.28 5.18
C ALA A 39 -10.63 25.87 4.18
N TRP A 40 -11.01 27.13 4.38
CA TRP A 40 -11.91 27.83 3.46
C TRP A 40 -11.34 28.03 2.05
N ASP A 41 -10.03 28.19 1.89
CA ASP A 41 -9.42 28.31 0.56
C ASP A 41 -9.55 27.02 -0.26
N GLY A 42 -9.35 25.86 0.36
CA GLY A 42 -9.53 24.56 -0.29
C GLY A 42 -10.99 24.32 -0.69
N ILE A 43 -11.93 24.62 0.20
CA ILE A 43 -13.38 24.53 -0.07
C ILE A 43 -13.79 25.52 -1.16
N ARG A 44 -13.30 26.77 -1.10
CA ARG A 44 -13.60 27.78 -2.12
C ARG A 44 -13.13 27.32 -3.48
N ALA A 45 -11.88 26.87 -3.62
CA ALA A 45 -11.36 26.37 -4.89
C ALA A 45 -12.22 25.23 -5.46
N ALA A 46 -12.72 24.33 -4.59
CA ALA A 46 -13.62 23.26 -4.99
C ALA A 46 -15.04 23.74 -5.35
N ALA A 47 -15.53 24.84 -4.78
CA ALA A 47 -16.84 25.40 -5.12
C ALA A 47 -16.80 26.33 -6.34
N THR A 48 -15.66 26.98 -6.60
CA THR A 48 -15.53 28.01 -7.65
C THR A 48 -15.09 27.45 -9.01
N PHE A 49 -14.62 26.20 -9.09
CA PHE A 49 -14.15 25.64 -10.36
C PHE A 49 -15.13 25.76 -11.53
N PRO A 50 -16.48 25.60 -11.38
CA PRO A 50 -17.39 25.71 -12.52
C PRO A 50 -17.37 27.11 -13.14
N ARG A 51 -17.12 28.14 -12.31
CA ARG A 51 -17.01 29.52 -12.75
C ARG A 51 -15.75 29.75 -13.57
N LEU A 52 -14.72 28.90 -13.44
CA LEU A 52 -13.47 29.02 -14.20
C LEU A 52 -13.61 28.57 -15.66
N LEU A 53 -14.68 27.85 -15.99
CA LEU A 53 -14.82 27.16 -17.27
C LEU A 53 -15.71 27.97 -18.23
N ASP A 54 -15.14 28.43 -19.33
CA ASP A 54 -15.88 28.91 -20.50
C ASP A 54 -16.35 27.73 -21.37
N ARG A 55 -16.96 27.99 -22.53
CA ARG A 55 -17.47 26.93 -23.44
C ARG A 55 -16.38 25.93 -23.84
N ARG A 56 -15.15 26.38 -24.07
CA ARG A 56 -14.03 25.50 -24.45
C ARG A 56 -13.48 24.73 -23.24
N GLY A 57 -13.43 25.37 -22.08
CA GLY A 57 -13.09 24.74 -20.80
C GLY A 57 -14.04 23.59 -20.47
N TRP A 58 -15.35 23.79 -20.63
CA TRP A 58 -16.35 22.71 -20.45
C TRP A 58 -16.16 21.56 -21.44
N LYS A 59 -15.82 21.82 -22.70
CA LYS A 59 -15.49 20.75 -23.66
C LYS A 59 -14.29 19.91 -23.20
N LEU A 60 -13.22 20.57 -22.75
CA LEU A 60 -12.02 19.88 -22.23
C LEU A 60 -12.33 19.13 -20.92
N PHE A 61 -13.18 19.68 -20.07
CA PHE A 61 -13.65 19.06 -18.84
C PHE A 61 -14.38 17.74 -19.12
N PHE A 62 -15.39 17.75 -20.02
CA PHE A 62 -16.13 16.53 -20.37
C PHE A 62 -15.27 15.54 -21.15
N LEU A 63 -14.36 16.02 -22.01
CA LEU A 63 -13.39 15.16 -22.69
C LEU A 63 -12.48 14.45 -21.67
N TYR A 64 -12.07 15.13 -20.60
CA TYR A 64 -11.28 14.52 -19.54
C TYR A 64 -12.07 13.43 -18.82
N ILE A 65 -13.30 13.69 -18.39
CA ILE A 65 -14.16 12.68 -17.76
C ILE A 65 -14.34 11.48 -18.70
N PHE A 66 -14.62 11.73 -19.98
CA PHE A 66 -14.80 10.68 -20.97
C PHE A 66 -13.55 9.81 -21.14
N MET A 67 -12.38 10.43 -21.29
CA MET A 67 -11.11 9.71 -21.45
C MET A 67 -10.71 8.96 -20.17
N ALA A 68 -11.00 9.51 -19.00
CA ALA A 68 -10.82 8.83 -17.73
C ALA A 68 -11.74 7.61 -17.61
N GLY A 69 -13.00 7.75 -18.00
CA GLY A 69 -13.96 6.65 -18.08
C GLY A 69 -13.50 5.56 -19.04
N LEU A 70 -13.06 5.93 -20.25
CA LEU A 70 -12.50 4.99 -21.22
C LEU A 70 -11.28 4.24 -20.67
N ALA A 71 -10.36 4.94 -19.99
CA ALA A 71 -9.19 4.31 -19.39
C ALA A 71 -9.59 3.27 -18.34
N VAL A 72 -10.49 3.63 -17.42
CA VAL A 72 -11.00 2.71 -16.39
C VAL A 72 -11.74 1.53 -17.02
N SER A 73 -12.61 1.78 -18.01
CA SER A 73 -13.32 0.72 -18.74
C SER A 73 -12.36 -0.19 -19.51
N ALA A 74 -11.32 0.36 -20.13
CA ALA A 74 -10.30 -0.43 -20.81
C ALA A 74 -9.55 -1.34 -19.82
N PHE A 75 -9.16 -0.83 -18.64
CA PHE A 75 -8.56 -1.67 -17.60
C PHE A 75 -9.51 -2.75 -17.09
N ALA A 76 -10.78 -2.41 -16.87
CA ALA A 76 -11.80 -3.37 -16.46
C ALA A 76 -12.01 -4.45 -17.53
N LEU A 77 -12.08 -4.06 -18.80
CA LEU A 77 -12.18 -4.98 -19.93
C LEU A 77 -10.95 -5.86 -20.04
N ILE A 78 -9.73 -5.31 -19.96
CA ILE A 78 -8.48 -6.07 -19.96
C ILE A 78 -8.48 -7.08 -18.79
N ALA A 79 -8.90 -6.67 -17.59
CA ALA A 79 -8.99 -7.54 -16.44
C ALA A 79 -10.01 -8.69 -16.63
N LEU A 80 -11.14 -8.42 -17.30
CA LEU A 80 -12.15 -9.43 -17.64
C LEU A 80 -11.69 -10.34 -18.80
N TRP A 81 -10.93 -9.79 -19.75
CA TRP A 81 -10.43 -10.51 -20.93
C TRP A 81 -9.19 -11.34 -20.65
N LEU A 82 -8.43 -11.03 -19.58
CA LEU A 82 -7.37 -11.89 -19.08
C LEU A 82 -8.00 -13.19 -18.58
N LYS A 83 -8.12 -14.17 -19.48
CA LYS A 83 -8.47 -15.54 -19.13
C LYS A 83 -7.51 -16.02 -18.02
N PRO A 84 -7.98 -16.88 -17.09
CA PRO A 84 -7.12 -17.47 -16.07
C PRO A 84 -5.84 -18.08 -16.64
N SER A 85 -5.91 -18.63 -17.85
CA SER A 85 -4.77 -19.17 -18.60
C SER A 85 -3.70 -18.15 -18.99
N ILE A 86 -4.06 -16.91 -19.32
CA ILE A 86 -3.11 -15.84 -19.65
C ILE A 86 -2.48 -15.29 -18.36
N LYS A 87 -3.29 -15.13 -17.31
CA LYS A 87 -2.79 -14.77 -15.97
C LYS A 87 -1.79 -15.82 -15.47
N GLN A 88 -2.11 -17.09 -15.65
CA GLN A 88 -1.21 -18.20 -15.34
C GLN A 88 0.04 -18.14 -16.23
N ALA A 89 -0.10 -17.98 -17.55
CA ALA A 89 1.05 -17.89 -18.47
C ALA A 89 2.00 -16.72 -18.17
N VAL A 90 1.48 -15.56 -17.75
CA VAL A 90 2.30 -14.42 -17.30
C VAL A 90 3.03 -14.75 -15.98
N ILE A 91 2.35 -15.41 -15.04
CA ILE A 91 2.98 -15.90 -13.80
C ILE A 91 4.03 -16.96 -14.12
N ASP A 92 3.75 -17.89 -15.04
CA ASP A 92 4.65 -18.94 -15.49
C ASP A 92 5.88 -18.39 -16.23
N TYR A 93 5.72 -17.27 -16.95
CA TYR A 93 6.80 -16.58 -17.66
C TYR A 93 7.68 -15.76 -16.71
N ILE A 94 7.09 -15.08 -15.73
CA ILE A 94 7.82 -14.20 -14.80
C ILE A 94 8.43 -15.00 -13.65
N PHE A 95 7.76 -16.07 -13.20
CA PHE A 95 8.17 -16.89 -12.06
C PHE A 95 8.37 -18.35 -12.48
N PRO A 96 9.51 -18.97 -12.12
CA PRO A 96 9.70 -20.41 -12.30
C PRO A 96 8.54 -21.21 -11.73
N SER A 97 8.27 -22.41 -12.27
CA SER A 97 7.22 -23.32 -11.78
C SER A 97 7.26 -23.52 -10.26
N ASP A 98 8.45 -23.51 -9.67
CA ASP A 98 8.65 -23.67 -8.24
C ASP A 98 8.22 -22.48 -7.37
N TRP A 99 8.03 -21.32 -7.99
CA TRP A 99 7.71 -20.04 -7.35
C TRP A 99 6.25 -19.62 -7.53
N GLN A 100 5.45 -20.29 -8.36
CA GLN A 100 4.11 -19.79 -8.73
C GLN A 100 3.12 -19.64 -7.57
N LEU A 101 3.29 -20.43 -6.50
CA LEU A 101 2.49 -20.36 -5.27
C LEU A 101 2.92 -19.19 -4.35
N VAL A 102 4.17 -18.73 -4.49
CA VAL A 102 4.78 -17.70 -3.66
C VAL A 102 4.15 -16.33 -3.89
N PRO A 103 3.88 -15.84 -5.13
CA PRO A 103 3.13 -14.62 -5.36
C PRO A 103 1.73 -14.66 -4.74
N ARG A 104 1.01 -15.78 -4.84
CA ARG A 104 -0.34 -15.89 -4.29
C ARG A 104 -0.34 -15.80 -2.76
N LEU A 105 0.56 -16.53 -2.11
CA LEU A 105 0.74 -16.47 -0.65
C LEU A 105 1.38 -15.16 -0.19
N LEU A 106 2.26 -14.56 -0.99
CA LEU A 106 2.76 -13.20 -0.77
C LEU A 106 1.58 -12.25 -0.79
N MET A 107 0.69 -12.30 -1.79
CA MET A 107 -0.47 -11.42 -1.86
C MET A 107 -1.42 -11.65 -0.68
N GLU A 108 -1.74 -12.90 -0.33
CA GLU A 108 -2.59 -13.21 0.84
C GLU A 108 -1.94 -12.80 2.17
N LYS A 109 -0.63 -12.98 2.34
CA LYS A 109 0.09 -12.61 3.57
C LYS A 109 0.43 -11.12 3.63
N PHE A 110 0.76 -10.51 2.49
CA PHE A 110 0.93 -9.06 2.33
C PHE A 110 -0.38 -8.37 2.65
N PHE A 111 -1.46 -8.75 1.98
CA PHE A 111 -2.73 -8.03 2.06
C PHE A 111 -3.66 -8.51 3.18
N GLY A 112 -3.54 -9.75 3.64
CA GLY A 112 -4.32 -10.28 4.76
C GLY A 112 -3.87 -9.72 6.11
N ARG A 113 -2.59 -9.33 6.25
CA ARG A 113 -2.06 -8.68 7.47
C ARG A 113 -2.19 -7.15 7.46
N LEU A 114 -2.21 -6.54 6.28
CA LEU A 114 -2.52 -5.13 6.13
C LEU A 114 -4.03 -4.94 6.33
N GLY A 115 -4.44 -3.93 7.10
CA GLY A 115 -5.86 -3.58 7.16
C GLY A 115 -6.40 -3.29 5.75
N SER A 116 -7.65 -3.69 5.49
CA SER A 116 -8.35 -3.46 4.20
C SER A 116 -8.22 -2.02 3.70
N GLN A 117 -8.10 -1.05 4.62
CA GLN A 117 -7.91 0.36 4.34
C GLN A 117 -6.55 0.72 3.72
N VAL A 118 -5.45 0.10 4.14
CA VAL A 118 -4.12 0.38 3.56
C VAL A 118 -4.07 -0.12 2.13
N MET A 119 -4.65 -1.30 1.87
CA MET A 119 -4.78 -1.84 0.51
C MET A 119 -5.70 -0.98 -0.35
N ALA A 120 -6.85 -0.55 0.18
CA ALA A 120 -7.72 0.39 -0.52
C ALA A 120 -6.95 1.66 -0.89
N ASN A 121 -6.27 2.30 0.07
CA ASN A 121 -5.47 3.51 -0.18
C ASN A 121 -4.33 3.30 -1.17
N PHE A 122 -3.67 2.13 -1.16
CA PHE A 122 -2.64 1.80 -2.15
C PHE A 122 -3.23 1.72 -3.56
N ILE A 123 -4.34 0.98 -3.73
CA ILE A 123 -5.01 0.81 -5.02
C ILE A 123 -5.62 2.14 -5.49
N LEU A 124 -6.19 2.91 -4.58
CA LEU A 124 -6.70 4.27 -4.81
C LEU A 124 -5.60 5.14 -5.41
N THR A 125 -4.48 5.29 -4.71
CA THR A 125 -3.39 6.15 -5.15
C THR A 125 -2.73 5.63 -6.43
N GLY A 126 -2.56 4.31 -6.57
CA GLY A 126 -1.97 3.69 -7.77
C GLY A 126 -2.86 3.85 -9.00
N GLY A 127 -4.16 3.61 -8.85
CA GLY A 127 -5.16 3.80 -9.89
C GLY A 127 -5.25 5.27 -10.32
N MET A 128 -5.19 6.20 -9.36
CA MET A 128 -5.12 7.63 -9.66
C MET A 128 -3.85 8.03 -10.40
N ALA A 129 -2.69 7.57 -9.96
CA ALA A 129 -1.41 7.88 -10.61
C ALA A 129 -1.44 7.40 -12.06
N LEU A 130 -1.93 6.18 -12.30
CA LEU A 130 -2.10 5.61 -13.63
C LEU A 130 -3.07 6.43 -14.49
N LEU A 131 -4.24 6.77 -13.95
CA LEU A 131 -5.25 7.57 -14.64
C LEU A 131 -4.73 8.98 -14.98
N ALA A 132 -4.03 9.61 -14.03
CA ALA A 132 -3.44 10.93 -14.18
C ALA A 132 -2.29 10.95 -15.20
N MET A 133 -1.55 9.84 -15.33
CA MET A 133 -0.51 9.65 -16.35
C MET A 133 -1.14 9.49 -17.73
N LEU A 134 -2.13 8.61 -17.89
CA LEU A 134 -2.82 8.38 -19.16
C LEU A 134 -3.56 9.63 -19.66
N CYS A 135 -4.17 10.37 -18.74
CA CYS A 135 -4.91 11.59 -19.06
C CYS A 135 -4.06 12.86 -18.92
N ALA A 136 -2.74 12.74 -18.75
CA ALA A 136 -1.85 13.88 -18.56
C ALA A 136 -2.00 14.96 -19.66
N PRO A 137 -2.11 14.62 -20.96
CA PRO A 137 -2.25 15.63 -22.01
C PRO A 137 -3.52 16.48 -21.86
N ILE A 138 -4.66 15.85 -21.57
CA ILE A 138 -5.95 16.54 -21.47
C ILE A 138 -6.03 17.34 -20.16
N LYS A 139 -5.52 16.78 -19.07
CA LYS A 139 -5.35 17.46 -17.78
C LYS A 139 -4.54 18.75 -17.95
N GLU A 140 -3.42 18.67 -18.65
CA GLU A 140 -2.56 19.81 -18.98
C GLU A 140 -3.27 20.84 -19.87
N MET A 141 -3.97 20.40 -20.91
CA MET A 141 -4.74 21.29 -21.80
C MET A 141 -5.84 22.05 -21.04
N LEU A 142 -6.59 21.38 -20.17
CA LEU A 142 -7.62 21.98 -19.33
C LEU A 142 -7.01 23.04 -18.39
N SER A 143 -5.96 22.67 -17.67
CA SER A 143 -5.27 23.56 -16.73
C SER A 143 -4.70 24.80 -17.44
N ARG A 144 -4.06 24.62 -18.59
CA ARG A 144 -3.50 25.73 -19.39
C ARG A 144 -4.60 26.63 -19.96
N HIS A 145 -5.73 26.07 -20.35
CA HIS A 145 -6.87 26.84 -20.84
C HIS A 145 -7.47 27.72 -19.74
N ILE A 146 -7.64 27.19 -18.53
CA ILE A 146 -8.10 27.95 -17.36
C ILE A 146 -7.16 29.12 -17.06
N GLU A 147 -5.84 28.87 -17.07
CA GLU A 147 -4.82 29.89 -16.79
C GLU A 147 -4.74 30.99 -17.86
N ARG A 148 -5.07 30.69 -19.12
CA ARG A 148 -5.09 31.70 -20.20
C ARG A 148 -6.36 32.54 -20.21
N THR A 149 -7.49 31.90 -19.96
CA THR A 149 -8.81 32.57 -20.02
C THR A 149 -9.06 33.43 -18.80
N ARG A 150 -8.46 33.09 -17.67
CA ARG A 150 -8.42 33.91 -16.46
C ARG A 150 -6.96 34.08 -16.07
N PRO A 151 -6.41 35.31 -16.08
CA PRO A 151 -5.02 35.54 -15.67
C PRO A 151 -4.89 35.29 -14.17
N LEU A 152 -4.82 34.01 -13.79
CA LEU A 152 -4.62 33.54 -12.42
C LEU A 152 -3.23 33.92 -11.93
N LEU A 153 -2.28 34.07 -12.85
CA LEU A 153 -0.93 34.54 -12.64
C LEU A 153 -0.60 35.61 -13.68
N SER A 154 0.20 36.60 -13.27
CA SER A 154 0.73 37.64 -14.15
C SER A 154 2.01 37.21 -14.88
N GLU A 155 2.66 36.14 -14.42
CA GLU A 155 3.93 35.66 -14.97
C GLU A 155 3.71 34.80 -16.23
N PRO A 156 4.58 34.91 -17.26
CA PRO A 156 4.47 34.11 -18.47
C PRO A 156 4.83 32.63 -18.23
N MET A 157 4.18 31.74 -18.99
CA MET A 157 4.43 30.29 -18.91
C MET A 157 5.83 29.93 -19.41
N HIS A 158 6.64 29.28 -18.56
CA HIS A 158 8.02 28.87 -18.88
C HIS A 158 8.31 27.42 -18.48
N PRO A 159 7.67 26.43 -19.15
CA PRO A 159 7.84 25.02 -18.80
C PRO A 159 9.29 24.57 -18.95
N TRP A 160 9.67 23.56 -18.17
CA TRP A 160 10.95 22.88 -18.35
C TRP A 160 11.01 22.10 -19.67
N PRO A 161 12.21 21.80 -20.19
CA PRO A 161 12.35 20.85 -21.29
C PRO A 161 11.77 19.47 -20.91
N LEU A 162 11.26 18.74 -21.90
CA LEU A 162 10.52 17.48 -21.68
C LEU A 162 11.29 16.46 -20.85
N TRP A 163 12.58 16.26 -21.12
CA TRP A 163 13.42 15.31 -20.36
C TRP A 163 13.41 15.59 -18.86
N ARG A 164 13.36 16.87 -18.47
CA ARG A 164 13.34 17.28 -17.06
C ARG A 164 11.95 17.07 -16.44
N GLN A 165 10.88 17.26 -17.21
CA GLN A 165 9.53 16.92 -16.75
C GLN A 165 9.40 15.42 -16.52
N VAL A 166 9.86 14.59 -17.47
CA VAL A 166 9.91 13.13 -17.32
C VAL A 166 10.72 12.72 -16.10
N LEU A 167 11.89 13.34 -15.88
CA LEU A 167 12.71 13.08 -14.70
C LEU A 167 12.00 13.44 -13.39
N GLU A 168 11.22 14.51 -13.36
CA GLU A 168 10.41 14.88 -12.19
C GLU A 168 9.30 13.84 -11.94
N GLU A 169 8.61 13.37 -12.98
CA GLU A 169 7.60 12.30 -12.86
C GLU A 169 8.21 10.99 -12.33
N VAL A 170 9.38 10.58 -12.84
CA VAL A 170 10.08 9.38 -12.37
C VAL A 170 10.43 9.48 -10.89
N LYS A 171 10.92 10.64 -10.41
CA LYS A 171 11.17 10.86 -8.98
C LYS A 171 9.91 10.69 -8.14
N PHE A 172 8.80 11.25 -8.62
CA PHE A 172 7.53 11.19 -7.92
C PHE A 172 6.97 9.77 -7.85
N ALA A 173 7.08 9.00 -8.94
CA ALA A 173 6.72 7.58 -8.98
C ALA A 173 7.59 6.73 -8.02
N LEU A 174 8.91 6.95 -8.00
CA LEU A 174 9.81 6.27 -7.05
C LEU A 174 9.49 6.62 -5.60
N LEU A 175 9.18 7.88 -5.31
CA LEU A 175 8.75 8.32 -3.98
C LEU A 175 7.44 7.65 -3.56
N TYR A 176 6.47 7.54 -4.48
CA TYR A 176 5.22 6.82 -4.27
C TYR A 176 5.46 5.36 -3.85
N LEU A 177 6.27 4.64 -4.62
CA LEU A 177 6.61 3.26 -4.32
C LEU A 177 7.30 3.13 -2.97
N LEU A 178 8.27 4.01 -2.67
CA LEU A 178 8.99 3.97 -1.40
C LEU A 178 8.06 4.25 -0.21
N VAL A 179 7.21 5.27 -0.29
CA VAL A 179 6.30 5.65 0.81
C VAL A 179 5.34 4.50 1.14
N TYR A 180 4.69 3.91 0.13
CA TYR A 180 3.78 2.79 0.37
C TYR A 180 4.50 1.52 0.84
N ASN A 181 5.75 1.32 0.41
CA ASN A 181 6.55 0.22 0.91
C ASN A 181 6.97 0.44 2.39
N ALA A 182 7.30 1.67 2.78
CA ALA A 182 7.57 2.00 4.18
C ALA A 182 6.31 1.84 5.05
N ILE A 183 5.15 2.31 4.58
CA ILE A 183 3.84 2.11 5.23
C ILE A 183 3.56 0.61 5.40
N PHE A 184 3.89 -0.19 4.39
CA PHE A 184 3.76 -1.64 4.44
C PHE A 184 4.59 -2.24 5.57
N TRP A 185 5.90 -2.00 5.58
CA TRP A 185 6.79 -2.58 6.60
C TRP A 185 6.47 -2.08 8.00
N LEU A 186 5.93 -0.86 8.12
CA LEU A 186 5.42 -0.34 9.38
C LEU A 186 4.19 -1.13 9.85
N GLY A 187 3.25 -1.43 8.96
CA GLY A 187 2.02 -2.15 9.29
C GLY A 187 2.15 -3.68 9.35
N TYR A 188 3.28 -4.23 8.87
CA TYR A 188 3.51 -5.68 8.76
C TYR A 188 3.58 -6.41 10.12
N PRO A 189 4.28 -5.91 11.15
CA PRO A 189 4.30 -6.54 12.47
C PRO A 189 2.88 -6.63 13.07
N PRO A 190 2.57 -7.68 13.84
CA PRO A 190 1.27 -7.85 14.50
C PRO A 190 1.10 -6.93 15.73
N ILE A 191 1.54 -5.67 15.63
CA ILE A 191 1.48 -4.68 16.71
C ILE A 191 0.36 -3.66 16.37
N PRO A 192 -0.73 -3.59 17.16
CA PRO A 192 -1.87 -2.71 16.86
C PRO A 192 -1.50 -1.24 16.65
N ALA A 193 -0.60 -0.70 17.47
CA ALA A 193 -0.17 0.69 17.36
C ALA A 193 0.52 1.00 16.01
N LEU A 194 1.38 0.08 15.54
CA LEU A 194 2.06 0.24 14.25
C LEU A 194 1.10 0.10 13.07
N ARG A 195 0.09 -0.77 13.17
CA ARG A 195 -0.99 -0.89 12.18
C ARG A 195 -1.83 0.38 12.08
N SER A 196 -2.19 0.98 13.21
CA SER A 196 -2.89 2.26 13.24
C SER A 196 -2.03 3.37 12.62
N ALA A 197 -0.73 3.42 12.97
CA ALA A 197 0.21 4.38 12.38
C ALA A 197 0.34 4.20 10.87
N ALA A 198 0.47 2.97 10.37
CA ALA A 198 0.49 2.65 8.94
C ALA A 198 -0.80 3.08 8.24
N THR A 199 -1.96 2.86 8.87
CA THR A 199 -3.25 3.28 8.33
C THR A 199 -3.34 4.79 8.20
N VAL A 200 -3.02 5.54 9.28
CA VAL A 200 -2.99 7.01 9.26
C VAL A 200 -2.02 7.52 8.19
N LEU A 201 -0.81 6.96 8.14
CA LEU A 201 0.21 7.35 7.17
C LEU A 201 -0.23 7.06 5.73
N SER A 202 -1.02 6.01 5.49
CA SER A 202 -1.59 5.70 4.17
C SER A 202 -2.59 6.74 3.69
N TYR A 203 -3.40 7.34 4.59
CA TYR A 203 -4.29 8.44 4.24
C TYR A 203 -3.51 9.74 4.01
N VAL A 204 -2.50 10.02 4.84
CA VAL A 204 -1.61 11.17 4.63
C VAL A 204 -0.92 11.06 3.27
N ALA A 205 -0.39 9.88 2.94
CA ALA A 205 0.21 9.60 1.64
C ALA A 205 -0.79 9.80 0.50
N LEU A 206 -1.98 9.19 0.58
CA LEU A 206 -3.06 9.38 -0.38
C LEU A 206 -3.33 10.86 -0.65
N PHE A 207 -3.46 11.68 0.41
CA PHE A 207 -3.74 13.11 0.27
C PHE A 207 -2.58 13.90 -0.34
N VAL A 208 -1.34 13.61 0.06
CA VAL A 208 -0.14 14.24 -0.53
C VAL A 208 -0.06 13.92 -2.02
N PHE A 209 -0.21 12.65 -2.40
CA PHE A 209 -0.12 12.22 -3.80
C PHE A 209 -1.28 12.76 -4.63
N PHE A 210 -2.49 12.79 -4.08
CA PHE A 210 -3.66 13.39 -4.73
C PHE A 210 -3.43 14.87 -5.02
N ASP A 211 -3.10 15.64 -3.99
CA ASP A 211 -2.95 17.10 -4.10
C ASP A 211 -1.89 17.45 -5.15
N ILE A 212 -0.70 16.86 -5.03
CA ILE A 212 0.39 17.09 -5.96
C ILE A 212 -0.01 16.73 -7.39
N THR A 213 -0.75 15.63 -7.61
CA THR A 213 -1.16 15.19 -8.95
C THR A 213 -2.00 16.23 -9.70
N PHE A 214 -2.84 16.98 -8.99
CA PHE A 214 -3.75 17.97 -9.57
C PHE A 214 -3.23 19.41 -9.52
N LEU A 215 -2.29 19.73 -8.61
CA LEU A 215 -1.61 21.03 -8.57
C LEU A 215 -0.41 21.08 -9.54
N CYS A 216 0.21 19.92 -9.81
CA CYS A 216 1.41 19.78 -10.63
C CYS A 216 1.37 20.50 -11.99
N PRO A 217 0.30 20.41 -12.82
CA PRO A 217 0.31 21.00 -14.16
C PRO A 217 0.69 22.48 -14.17
N LEU A 218 0.08 23.28 -13.29
CA LEU A 218 0.39 24.71 -13.19
C LEU A 218 1.79 24.92 -12.60
N PHE A 219 2.16 24.19 -11.56
CA PHE A 219 3.48 24.35 -10.94
C PHE A 219 4.65 23.98 -11.86
N LEU A 220 4.55 22.91 -12.65
CA LEU A 220 5.59 22.53 -13.61
C LEU A 220 5.74 23.56 -14.74
N ARG A 221 4.64 24.17 -15.20
CA ARG A 221 4.69 25.28 -16.18
C ARG A 221 5.46 26.50 -15.65
N HIS A 222 5.48 26.68 -14.33
CA HIS A 222 6.18 27.76 -13.63
C HIS A 222 7.47 27.30 -12.93
N ARG A 223 8.05 26.16 -13.35
CA ARG A 223 9.35 25.64 -12.87
C ARG A 223 9.41 25.38 -11.36
N ILE A 224 8.27 25.05 -10.76
CA ILE A 224 8.19 24.51 -9.40
C ILE A 224 8.23 22.99 -9.52
N GLY A 225 9.23 22.35 -8.90
CA GLY A 225 9.42 20.89 -8.95
C GLY A 225 8.77 20.17 -7.78
N TYR A 226 8.63 18.84 -7.88
CA TYR A 226 8.00 18.01 -6.86
C TYR A 226 8.57 18.18 -5.45
N PRO A 227 9.90 18.31 -5.23
CA PRO A 227 10.44 18.55 -3.89
C PRO A 227 9.92 19.84 -3.23
N ARG A 228 9.63 20.88 -4.02
CA ARG A 228 9.02 22.11 -3.51
C ARG A 228 7.54 21.93 -3.28
N MET A 229 6.82 21.23 -4.17
CA MET A 229 5.38 20.94 -3.99
C MET A 229 5.13 20.15 -2.69
N ILE A 230 5.93 19.12 -2.40
CA ILE A 230 5.84 18.34 -1.16
C ILE A 230 6.09 19.23 0.05
N ARG A 231 7.12 20.08 0.01
CA ARG A 231 7.40 21.02 1.11
C ARG A 231 6.29 22.06 1.27
N LEU A 232 5.69 22.50 0.16
CA LEU A 232 4.54 23.41 0.15
C LEU A 232 3.33 22.79 0.82
N PHE A 233 3.03 21.53 0.52
CA PHE A 233 2.00 20.76 1.19
C PHE A 233 2.18 20.82 2.71
N PHE A 234 3.38 20.50 3.22
CA PHE A 234 3.64 20.53 4.66
C PHE A 234 3.78 21.93 5.27
N ALA A 235 4.09 22.95 4.46
CA ALA A 235 4.11 24.34 4.92
C ALA A 235 2.71 24.98 4.96
N ARG A 236 1.78 24.47 4.14
CA ARG A 236 0.37 24.86 4.08
C ARG A 236 -0.52 23.63 4.25
N PRO A 237 -0.39 22.90 5.38
CA PRO A 237 -1.02 21.59 5.53
C PRO A 237 -2.54 21.72 5.49
N VAL A 238 -3.12 22.70 6.19
CA VAL A 238 -4.58 22.84 6.25
C VAL A 238 -5.20 23.02 4.86
N GLN A 239 -4.68 23.94 4.04
CA GLN A 239 -5.16 24.20 2.68
C GLN A 239 -5.11 22.95 1.81
N SER A 240 -3.94 22.28 1.81
CA SER A 240 -3.66 21.13 0.95
C SER A 240 -4.41 19.86 1.41
N PHE A 241 -4.47 19.61 2.72
CA PHE A 241 -5.24 18.52 3.30
C PHE A 241 -6.73 18.69 3.07
N THR A 242 -7.30 19.90 3.26
CA THR A 242 -8.73 20.10 3.03
C THR A 242 -9.10 19.89 1.57
N PHE A 243 -8.28 20.36 0.64
CA PHE A 243 -8.49 20.11 -0.80
C PHE A 243 -8.46 18.62 -1.12
N ALA A 244 -7.40 17.92 -0.70
CA ALA A 244 -7.26 16.50 -0.97
C ALA A 244 -8.35 15.65 -0.30
N ALA A 245 -8.67 15.94 0.96
CA ALA A 245 -9.70 15.22 1.70
C ALA A 245 -11.08 15.37 1.05
N LEU A 246 -11.45 16.57 0.60
CA LEU A 246 -12.72 16.82 -0.06
C LEU A 246 -12.89 15.99 -1.33
N TRP A 247 -11.84 15.94 -2.17
CA TRP A 247 -11.90 15.24 -3.44
C TRP A 247 -11.64 13.73 -3.31
N CYS A 248 -10.91 13.28 -2.30
CA CYS A 248 -10.77 11.86 -1.98
C CYS A 248 -12.00 11.30 -1.24
N ALA A 249 -12.82 12.14 -0.60
CA ALA A 249 -13.93 11.70 0.25
C ALA A 249 -14.89 10.73 -0.44
N PRO A 250 -15.34 10.92 -1.71
CA PRO A 250 -16.22 9.96 -2.37
C PRO A 250 -15.62 8.57 -2.48
N ALA A 251 -14.32 8.48 -2.79
CA ALA A 251 -13.64 7.20 -2.92
C ALA A 251 -13.35 6.53 -1.57
N ILE A 252 -13.00 7.31 -0.56
CA ILE A 252 -12.84 6.82 0.81
C ILE A 252 -14.18 6.32 1.35
N ALA A 253 -15.25 7.11 1.17
CA ALA A 253 -16.61 6.73 1.57
C ALA A 253 -17.05 5.45 0.87
N ALA A 254 -16.80 5.30 -0.44
CA ALA A 254 -17.08 4.06 -1.16
C ALA A 254 -16.32 2.86 -0.55
N GLY A 255 -15.04 3.02 -0.21
CA GLY A 255 -14.25 1.99 0.44
C GLY A 255 -14.73 1.62 1.85
N LEU A 256 -15.28 2.58 2.61
CA LEU A 256 -15.83 2.36 3.94
C LEU A 256 -17.24 1.75 3.91
N LEU A 257 -18.10 2.21 3.00
CA LEU A 257 -19.49 1.75 2.88
C LEU A 257 -19.61 0.35 2.30
N LEU A 258 -18.65 -0.07 1.47
CA LEU A 258 -18.62 -1.39 0.85
C LEU A 258 -17.68 -2.35 1.58
N GLN A 259 -17.41 -2.11 2.87
CA GLN A 259 -16.64 -3.06 3.68
C GLN A 259 -17.38 -4.40 3.78
N GLY A 260 -16.68 -5.50 3.49
CA GLY A 260 -17.25 -6.85 3.48
C GLY A 260 -17.83 -7.28 2.13
N GLU A 261 -17.96 -6.37 1.18
CA GLU A 261 -18.39 -6.69 -0.18
C GLU A 261 -17.27 -7.32 -1.02
N LYS A 262 -17.65 -7.91 -2.16
CA LYS A 262 -16.68 -8.48 -3.12
C LYS A 262 -15.68 -7.40 -3.55
N LEU A 263 -14.38 -7.69 -3.42
CA LEU A 263 -13.28 -6.77 -3.76
C LEU A 263 -13.45 -6.12 -5.14
N GLY A 264 -13.91 -6.87 -6.15
CA GLY A 264 -14.15 -6.33 -7.49
C GLY A 264 -15.21 -5.22 -7.54
N LEU A 265 -16.30 -5.35 -6.75
CA LEU A 265 -17.34 -4.32 -6.65
C LEU A 265 -16.80 -3.07 -5.96
N VAL A 266 -16.10 -3.25 -4.83
CA VAL A 266 -15.46 -2.16 -4.07
C VAL A 266 -14.54 -1.35 -4.99
N LEU A 267 -13.68 -2.03 -5.74
CA LEU A 267 -12.74 -1.41 -6.68
C LEU A 267 -13.45 -0.68 -7.83
N ALA A 268 -14.52 -1.26 -8.38
CA ALA A 268 -15.29 -0.62 -9.45
C ALA A 268 -15.94 0.69 -9.00
N VAL A 269 -16.57 0.70 -7.82
CA VAL A 269 -17.21 1.91 -7.27
C VAL A 269 -16.15 2.96 -6.93
N ILE A 270 -15.03 2.55 -6.35
CA ILE A 270 -13.87 3.42 -6.11
C ILE A 270 -13.39 4.06 -7.41
N LEU A 271 -13.16 3.29 -8.47
CA LEU A 271 -12.67 3.81 -9.75
C LEU A 271 -13.70 4.74 -10.41
N ALA A 272 -14.98 4.40 -10.35
CA ALA A 272 -16.05 5.28 -10.82
C ALA A 272 -16.06 6.63 -10.07
N ALA A 273 -15.89 6.61 -8.74
CA ALA A 273 -15.78 7.83 -7.95
C ALA A 273 -14.59 8.70 -8.39
N HIS A 274 -13.45 8.10 -8.77
CA HIS A 274 -12.32 8.86 -9.33
C HIS A 274 -12.67 9.53 -10.66
N VAL A 275 -13.29 8.80 -11.58
CA VAL A 275 -13.67 9.34 -12.90
C VAL A 275 -14.55 10.58 -12.76
N LEU A 276 -15.46 10.60 -11.78
CA LEU A 276 -16.31 11.76 -11.52
C LEU A 276 -15.55 12.95 -10.94
N VAL A 277 -14.49 12.69 -10.18
CA VAL A 277 -13.74 13.72 -9.45
C VAL A 277 -12.54 14.27 -10.22
N VAL A 278 -11.95 13.52 -11.16
CA VAL A 278 -10.67 13.91 -11.78
C VAL A 278 -10.70 15.26 -12.52
N ALA A 279 -11.78 15.56 -13.25
CA ALA A 279 -11.90 16.82 -13.98
C ALA A 279 -12.23 18.02 -13.07
N PRO A 280 -13.18 17.89 -12.11
CA PRO A 280 -13.35 18.90 -11.06
C PRO A 280 -12.06 19.18 -10.29
N ALA A 281 -11.36 18.14 -9.84
CA ALA A 281 -10.12 18.25 -9.08
C ALA A 281 -9.00 18.91 -9.90
N ALA A 282 -8.86 18.63 -11.19
CA ALA A 282 -7.88 19.31 -12.04
C ALA A 282 -8.19 20.80 -12.24
N SER A 283 -9.47 21.14 -12.35
CA SER A 283 -9.92 22.54 -12.51
C SER A 283 -9.68 23.32 -11.21
N ALA A 284 -10.16 22.78 -10.08
CA ALA A 284 -9.98 23.37 -8.76
C ALA A 284 -8.50 23.40 -8.33
N GLY A 285 -7.74 22.36 -8.65
CA GLY A 285 -6.30 22.25 -8.38
C GLY A 285 -5.48 23.30 -9.13
N THR A 286 -5.91 23.69 -10.34
CA THR A 286 -5.29 24.80 -11.08
C THR A 286 -5.50 26.13 -10.34
N GLU A 287 -6.70 26.40 -9.83
CA GLU A 287 -6.96 27.59 -9.03
C GLU A 287 -6.17 27.59 -7.70
N LEU A 288 -6.17 26.44 -6.99
CA LEU A 288 -5.45 26.31 -5.73
C LEU A 288 -3.93 26.48 -5.92
N ALA A 289 -3.36 25.87 -6.96
CA ALA A 289 -1.95 26.03 -7.30
C ALA A 289 -1.59 27.50 -7.55
N ALA A 290 -2.45 28.26 -8.24
CA ALA A 290 -2.22 29.69 -8.47
C ALA A 290 -2.22 30.49 -7.15
N ARG A 291 -3.15 30.19 -6.22
CA ARG A 291 -3.19 30.83 -4.89
C ARG A 291 -1.96 30.49 -4.05
N LEU A 292 -1.43 29.27 -4.20
CA LEU A 292 -0.25 28.80 -3.50
C LEU A 292 1.07 29.22 -4.16
N MET A 293 1.02 29.76 -5.39
CA MET A 293 2.20 30.16 -6.15
C MET A 293 3.12 31.14 -5.42
N PRO A 294 2.63 32.24 -4.79
CA PRO A 294 3.51 33.16 -4.08
C PRO A 294 4.31 32.48 -2.96
N ALA A 295 3.67 31.55 -2.24
CA ALA A 295 4.33 30.77 -1.20
C ALA A 295 5.35 29.80 -1.80
N ALA A 296 5.01 29.13 -2.91
CA ALA A 296 5.89 28.19 -3.61
C ALA A 296 7.15 28.88 -4.18
N SER A 297 6.98 30.05 -4.78
CA SER A 297 8.06 30.84 -5.38
C SER A 297 8.98 31.45 -4.31
N ALA A 298 8.45 31.83 -3.15
CA ALA A 298 9.24 32.31 -2.02
C ALA A 298 10.07 31.21 -1.33
N MET A 299 9.80 29.92 -1.59
CA MET A 299 10.56 28.84 -0.96
C MET A 299 11.99 28.77 -1.48
N ARG A 300 12.95 28.85 -0.55
CA ARG A 300 14.36 28.59 -0.84
C ARG A 300 14.55 27.20 -1.43
N SER A 301 15.37 27.12 -2.46
CA SER A 301 15.79 25.83 -3.04
C SER A 301 16.55 25.01 -2.01
N VAL A 302 16.32 23.70 -1.98
CA VAL A 302 17.06 22.79 -1.09
C VAL A 302 18.54 22.81 -1.47
N PRO A 303 19.49 22.98 -0.52
CA PRO A 303 20.93 22.89 -0.79
C PRO A 303 21.32 21.56 -1.44
N LEU A 304 22.37 21.56 -2.28
CA LEU A 304 22.80 20.34 -2.99
C LEU A 304 23.13 19.19 -2.04
N ALA A 305 23.84 19.47 -0.94
CA ALA A 305 24.20 18.46 0.07
C ALA A 305 22.96 17.74 0.64
N LEU A 306 21.90 18.48 0.96
CA LEU A 306 20.64 17.92 1.46
C LEU A 306 19.89 17.15 0.37
N ARG A 307 20.00 17.55 -0.90
CA ARG A 307 19.42 16.77 -2.01
C ARG A 307 20.15 15.43 -2.18
N LEU A 308 21.48 15.45 -2.14
CA LEU A 308 22.29 14.23 -2.25
C LEU A 308 22.04 13.28 -1.07
N LEU A 309 21.97 13.82 0.15
CA LEU A 309 21.58 13.05 1.33
C LEU A 309 20.18 12.45 1.17
N GLY A 310 19.20 13.25 0.69
CA GLY A 310 17.84 12.76 0.42
C GLY A 310 17.81 11.61 -0.59
N TRP A 311 18.61 11.69 -1.66
CA TRP A 311 18.77 10.60 -2.63
C TRP A 311 19.41 9.37 -2.02
N LEU A 312 20.48 9.54 -1.24
CA LEU A 312 21.17 8.45 -0.57
C LEU A 312 20.23 7.72 0.40
N LEU A 313 19.45 8.47 1.19
CA LEU A 313 18.45 7.90 2.09
C LEU A 313 17.33 7.19 1.32
N LEU A 314 16.86 7.76 0.20
CA LEU A 314 15.84 7.15 -0.66
C LEU A 314 16.34 5.81 -1.24
N LEU A 315 17.57 5.78 -1.78
CA LEU A 315 18.19 4.57 -2.33
C LEU A 315 18.46 3.53 -1.24
N ALA A 316 18.96 3.95 -0.07
CA ALA A 316 19.18 3.05 1.06
C ALA A 316 17.87 2.44 1.54
N ALA A 317 16.80 3.23 1.66
CA ALA A 317 15.49 2.74 2.06
C ALA A 317 14.88 1.77 1.03
N LEU A 318 15.03 2.06 -0.27
CA LEU A 318 14.66 1.13 -1.34
C LEU A 318 15.47 -0.17 -1.26
N GLY A 319 16.78 -0.10 -1.00
CA GLY A 319 17.65 -1.27 -0.87
C GLY A 319 17.28 -2.15 0.34
N ILE A 320 17.06 -1.54 1.51
CA ILE A 320 16.61 -2.23 2.73
C ILE A 320 15.25 -2.89 2.47
N SER A 321 14.32 -2.15 1.88
CA SER A 321 13.00 -2.66 1.53
C SER A 321 13.07 -3.86 0.57
N ALA A 322 13.88 -3.76 -0.48
CA ALA A 322 14.08 -4.84 -1.44
C ALA A 322 14.67 -6.07 -0.75
N ALA A 323 15.65 -5.89 0.15
CA ALA A 323 16.25 -6.97 0.92
C ALA A 323 15.22 -7.64 1.86
N LEU A 324 14.39 -6.86 2.57
CA LEU A 324 13.33 -7.39 3.43
C LEU A 324 12.27 -8.15 2.61
N THR A 325 11.88 -7.61 1.47
CA THR A 325 10.90 -8.21 0.56
C THR A 325 11.45 -9.52 -0.03
N ALA A 326 12.72 -9.53 -0.44
CA ALA A 326 13.41 -10.72 -0.92
C ALA A 326 13.53 -11.80 0.17
N ARG A 327 13.85 -11.41 1.41
CA ARG A 327 13.88 -12.33 2.56
C ARG A 327 12.51 -12.94 2.83
N LEU A 328 11.44 -12.14 2.80
CA LEU A 328 10.07 -12.62 2.99
C LEU A 328 9.65 -13.55 1.85
N ALA A 329 9.92 -13.17 0.61
CA ALA A 329 9.64 -14.00 -0.57
C ALA A 329 10.41 -15.33 -0.51
N ASN A 330 11.68 -15.32 -0.11
CA ASN A 330 12.48 -16.53 0.04
C ASN A 330 12.00 -17.40 1.21
N SER A 331 11.59 -16.80 2.33
CA SER A 331 10.99 -17.53 3.46
C SER A 331 9.69 -18.23 3.06
N LEU A 332 8.82 -17.52 2.32
CA LEU A 332 7.61 -18.11 1.75
C LEU A 332 7.93 -19.20 0.73
N HIS A 333 8.93 -18.98 -0.13
CA HIS A 333 9.38 -19.98 -1.09
C HIS A 333 9.82 -21.27 -0.39
N LYS A 334 10.70 -21.18 0.61
CA LYS A 334 11.12 -22.33 1.43
C LYS A 334 9.93 -23.04 2.08
N LYS A 335 9.00 -22.28 2.67
CA LYS A 335 7.78 -22.84 3.28
C LYS A 335 6.83 -23.49 2.27
N THR A 336 6.76 -22.99 1.04
CA THR A 336 5.98 -23.65 -0.03
C THR A 336 6.64 -24.90 -0.58
N GLN A 337 7.97 -25.02 -0.52
CA GLN A 337 8.65 -26.24 -0.93
C GLN A 337 8.32 -27.42 0.02
N VAL A 338 8.00 -27.15 1.29
CA VAL A 338 7.51 -28.16 2.24
C VAL A 338 6.27 -28.87 1.69
N LEU A 339 5.35 -28.16 1.02
CA LEU A 339 4.16 -28.77 0.41
C LEU A 339 4.47 -29.70 -0.77
N LYS A 340 5.68 -29.64 -1.34
CA LYS A 340 6.09 -30.53 -2.43
C LYS A 340 6.75 -31.81 -1.94
N CYS A 341 7.00 -31.95 -0.64
CA CYS A 341 7.48 -33.20 -0.09
C CYS A 341 6.42 -34.30 -0.27
N GLU A 342 6.89 -35.52 -0.50
CA GLU A 342 6.04 -36.71 -0.46
C GLU A 342 6.04 -37.21 0.98
N TYR A 343 4.85 -37.29 1.57
CA TYR A 343 4.64 -37.76 2.93
C TYR A 343 3.97 -39.13 2.88
N GLN A 344 4.55 -40.09 3.59
CA GLN A 344 3.97 -41.43 3.74
C GLN A 344 4.08 -41.85 5.20
N LEU A 345 2.96 -42.25 5.80
CA LEU A 345 3.01 -42.97 7.08
C LEU A 345 3.21 -44.44 6.77
N ASP A 346 4.16 -45.09 7.44
CA ASP A 346 4.33 -46.54 7.35
C ASP A 346 3.38 -47.23 8.34
N PRO A 347 2.27 -47.84 7.88
CA PRO A 347 1.30 -48.47 8.79
C PRO A 347 1.90 -49.67 9.53
N GLY A 348 2.93 -50.31 8.95
CA GLY A 348 3.61 -51.46 9.57
C GLY A 348 4.50 -51.08 10.75
N SER A 349 4.81 -49.78 10.91
CA SER A 349 5.60 -49.24 12.01
C SER A 349 4.77 -48.88 13.25
N LEU A 350 3.43 -49.02 13.18
CA LEU A 350 2.54 -48.68 14.28
C LEU A 350 2.80 -49.57 15.50
N SER A 351 3.35 -48.98 16.56
CA SER A 351 3.55 -49.66 17.83
C SER A 351 2.66 -49.04 18.91
N VAL A 352 1.95 -49.89 19.65
CA VAL A 352 1.10 -49.47 20.77
C VAL A 352 1.70 -50.03 22.06
N ASP A 353 2.18 -49.13 22.91
CA ASP A 353 2.65 -49.42 24.26
C ASP A 353 1.46 -49.32 25.21
N TRP A 354 1.02 -50.46 25.72
CA TRP A 354 -0.16 -50.54 26.57
C TRP A 354 0.12 -50.03 27.99
N PRO A 355 -0.84 -49.35 28.61
CA PRO A 355 -0.70 -48.92 30.00
C PRO A 355 -0.50 -50.13 30.91
N SER A 356 0.44 -49.99 31.85
CA SER A 356 0.81 -50.98 32.85
C SER A 356 0.48 -50.47 34.25
N LEU A 357 0.51 -51.35 35.25
CA LEU A 357 0.32 -50.95 36.66
C LEU A 357 1.35 -49.92 37.14
N SER A 358 2.54 -49.88 36.51
CA SER A 358 3.62 -48.93 36.79
C SER A 358 3.56 -47.65 35.94
N ASP A 359 2.90 -47.67 34.79
CA ASP A 359 2.79 -46.54 33.87
C ASP A 359 1.38 -46.53 33.24
N PRO A 360 0.46 -45.64 33.70
CA PRO A 360 -0.91 -45.57 33.20
C PRO A 360 -1.03 -44.86 31.84
N THR A 361 0.07 -44.63 31.12
CA THR A 361 0.04 -44.01 29.81
C THR A 361 -0.10 -45.02 28.67
N LEU A 362 -0.93 -44.69 27.68
CA LEU A 362 -0.99 -45.38 26.40
C LEU A 362 -0.02 -44.69 25.44
N GLY A 363 1.04 -45.39 25.04
CA GLY A 363 1.98 -44.93 24.03
C GLY A 363 1.55 -45.39 22.64
N LEU A 364 1.51 -44.48 21.67
CA LEU A 364 1.29 -44.80 20.27
C LEU A 364 2.44 -44.21 19.45
N SER A 365 3.20 -45.06 18.77
CA SER A 365 4.28 -44.62 17.88
C SER A 365 4.02 -45.01 16.44
N VAL A 366 4.31 -44.11 15.50
CA VAL A 366 4.24 -44.37 14.06
C VAL A 366 5.39 -43.64 13.37
N ASP A 367 5.97 -44.27 12.35
CA ASP A 367 7.03 -43.67 11.54
C ASP A 367 6.43 -42.89 10.37
N LEU A 368 6.81 -41.62 10.29
CA LEU A 368 6.53 -40.73 9.17
C LEU A 368 7.75 -40.68 8.26
N GLN A 369 7.57 -41.13 7.02
CA GLN A 369 8.54 -41.00 5.95
C GLN A 369 8.28 -39.71 5.17
N ILE A 370 9.31 -38.88 5.05
CA ILE A 370 9.26 -37.61 4.33
C ILE A 370 10.34 -37.64 3.26
N ARG A 371 9.93 -37.65 2.00
CA ARG A 371 10.85 -37.54 0.86
C ARG A 371 10.81 -36.13 0.31
N ASN A 372 11.99 -35.52 0.18
CA ASN A 372 12.16 -34.19 -0.39
C ASN A 372 12.60 -34.33 -1.87
N PRO A 373 11.69 -34.22 -2.85
CA PRO A 373 12.05 -34.25 -4.27
C PRO A 373 12.65 -32.92 -4.75
N THR A 374 12.72 -31.89 -3.91
CA THR A 374 13.17 -30.56 -4.31
C THR A 374 14.70 -30.45 -4.29
N ARG A 375 15.22 -29.38 -4.91
CA ARG A 375 16.66 -29.10 -5.01
C ARG A 375 17.23 -28.34 -3.80
N VAL A 376 16.42 -28.10 -2.78
CA VAL A 376 16.81 -27.33 -1.59
C VAL A 376 16.57 -28.16 -0.33
N ASP A 377 17.44 -28.02 0.65
CA ASP A 377 17.23 -28.61 1.97
C ASP A 377 16.00 -27.96 2.63
N LEU A 378 15.16 -28.80 3.23
CA LEU A 378 13.92 -28.35 3.85
C LEU A 378 13.95 -28.58 5.35
N GLU A 379 13.42 -27.61 6.07
CA GLU A 379 13.21 -27.69 7.51
C GLU A 379 11.71 -27.61 7.78
N ILE A 380 11.16 -28.67 8.37
CA ILE A 380 9.75 -28.79 8.72
C ILE A 380 9.64 -28.50 10.21
N GLU A 381 9.07 -27.35 10.54
CA GLU A 381 8.94 -26.91 11.93
C GLU A 381 7.48 -26.87 12.38
N ASN A 382 7.25 -27.03 13.68
CA ASN A 382 6.00 -26.68 14.36
C ASN A 382 4.74 -27.29 13.71
N SER A 383 4.88 -28.46 13.10
CA SER A 383 3.78 -29.21 12.51
C SER A 383 3.12 -30.09 13.58
N ARG A 384 1.85 -30.45 13.38
CA ARG A 384 1.16 -31.34 14.32
C ARG A 384 0.50 -32.51 13.62
N LEU A 385 0.59 -33.68 14.23
CA LEU A 385 -0.16 -34.86 13.80
C LEU A 385 -1.39 -34.97 14.70
N GLU A 386 -2.57 -34.89 14.10
CA GLU A 386 -3.84 -35.18 14.75
C GLU A 386 -4.19 -36.65 14.50
N ILE A 387 -4.53 -37.35 15.57
CA ILE A 387 -4.83 -38.78 15.54
C ILE A 387 -6.29 -38.96 15.94
N THR A 388 -7.05 -39.54 15.02
CA THR A 388 -8.48 -39.82 15.22
C THR A 388 -8.72 -41.32 15.10
N ASN A 389 -9.63 -41.83 15.91
CA ASN A 389 -10.11 -43.20 15.83
C ASN A 389 -11.63 -43.15 15.68
N ASP A 390 -12.13 -43.60 14.53
CA ASP A 390 -13.56 -43.59 14.20
C ASP A 390 -14.22 -42.21 14.38
N GLY A 391 -13.55 -41.17 13.89
CA GLY A 391 -14.03 -39.78 13.95
C GLY A 391 -13.92 -39.12 15.34
N ARG A 392 -13.40 -39.81 16.37
CA ARG A 392 -13.13 -39.21 17.68
C ARG A 392 -11.65 -38.78 17.80
N PRO A 393 -11.35 -37.52 18.14
CA PRO A 393 -9.98 -37.06 18.34
C PRO A 393 -9.40 -37.68 19.61
N LEU A 394 -8.30 -38.42 19.46
CA LEU A 394 -7.58 -39.04 20.58
C LEU A 394 -6.50 -38.13 21.13
N GLY A 395 -5.79 -37.41 20.25
CA GLY A 395 -4.73 -36.51 20.68
C GLY A 395 -3.97 -35.86 19.53
N ILE A 396 -3.08 -34.94 19.91
CA ILE A 396 -2.26 -34.15 19.00
C ILE A 396 -0.78 -34.34 19.37
N VAL A 397 0.03 -34.81 18.42
CA VAL A 397 1.50 -34.85 18.56
C VAL A 397 2.10 -33.61 17.93
N ARG A 398 2.89 -32.84 18.68
CA ARG A 398 3.70 -31.76 18.10
C ARG A 398 5.00 -32.34 17.56
N ILE A 399 5.27 -32.04 16.30
CA ILE A 399 6.49 -32.47 15.62
C ILE A 399 7.52 -31.34 15.77
N GLY A 400 8.69 -31.68 16.33
CA GLY A 400 9.84 -30.78 16.38
C GLY A 400 10.39 -30.46 14.99
N SER A 401 11.46 -29.66 14.93
CA SER A 401 12.11 -29.36 13.65
C SER A 401 12.70 -30.63 13.02
N ILE A 402 12.32 -30.92 11.77
CA ILE A 402 12.89 -32.01 10.96
C ILE A 402 13.59 -31.41 9.75
N VAL A 403 14.90 -31.66 9.63
CA VAL A 403 15.68 -31.29 8.44
C VAL A 403 15.69 -32.45 7.45
N VAL A 404 15.14 -32.23 6.25
CA VAL A 404 15.10 -33.18 5.13
C VAL A 404 15.98 -32.64 3.99
N PRO A 405 17.19 -33.18 3.79
CA PRO A 405 18.09 -32.73 2.72
C PRO A 405 17.49 -32.91 1.33
N ALA A 406 17.95 -32.10 0.37
CA ALA A 406 17.52 -32.15 -1.02
C ALA A 406 17.69 -33.55 -1.63
N GLY A 407 16.65 -34.07 -2.28
CA GLY A 407 16.64 -35.39 -2.92
C GLY A 407 16.64 -36.59 -1.97
N GLN A 408 16.63 -36.37 -0.65
CA GLN A 408 16.70 -37.43 0.34
C GLN A 408 15.36 -37.73 1.01
N THR A 409 15.30 -38.90 1.64
CA THR A 409 14.19 -39.34 2.47
C THR A 409 14.62 -39.38 3.92
N ARG A 410 13.81 -38.81 4.81
CA ARG A 410 13.98 -38.88 6.26
C ARG A 410 12.82 -39.64 6.89
N MET A 411 13.17 -40.52 7.81
CA MET A 411 12.26 -41.20 8.71
C MET A 411 12.21 -40.45 10.03
N GLN A 412 11.01 -40.12 10.51
CA GLN A 412 10.81 -39.56 11.84
C GLN A 412 9.78 -40.40 12.59
N ARG A 413 10.19 -40.95 13.73
CA ARG A 413 9.27 -41.62 14.65
C ARG A 413 8.47 -40.58 15.42
N LEU A 414 7.15 -40.70 15.37
CA LEU A 414 6.20 -39.83 16.06
C LEU A 414 5.57 -40.62 17.20
N THR A 415 5.71 -40.13 18.43
CA THR A 415 5.18 -40.79 19.63
C THR A 415 4.15 -39.91 20.33
N LEU A 416 2.93 -40.43 20.46
CA LEU A 416 1.85 -39.90 21.28
C LEU A 416 1.85 -40.64 22.62
N ARG A 417 1.77 -39.92 23.74
CA ARG A 417 1.48 -40.50 25.05
C ARG A 417 0.17 -39.93 25.56
N LEU A 418 -0.78 -40.81 25.85
CA LEU A 418 -2.09 -40.46 26.38
C LEU A 418 -2.16 -40.92 27.84
N GLU A 419 -2.46 -40.01 28.76
CA GLU A 419 -2.80 -40.41 30.13
C GLU A 419 -4.21 -41.02 30.13
N VAL A 420 -4.31 -42.30 30.52
CA VAL A 420 -5.58 -43.01 30.54
C VAL A 420 -6.02 -43.22 31.99
N SER A 421 -7.22 -42.74 32.34
CA SER A 421 -7.81 -43.07 33.64
C SER A 421 -8.26 -44.53 33.65
N PHE A 422 -7.97 -45.28 34.71
CA PHE A 422 -8.34 -46.71 34.83
C PHE A 422 -9.85 -46.99 34.61
N SER A 423 -10.71 -46.00 34.89
CA SER A 423 -12.16 -46.04 34.59
C SER A 423 -12.51 -46.12 33.09
N ARG A 424 -11.56 -45.83 32.18
CA ARG A 424 -11.72 -45.87 30.71
C ARG A 424 -11.04 -47.07 30.06
N LEU A 425 -10.54 -48.05 30.83
CA LEU A 425 -9.93 -49.28 30.30
C LEU A 425 -10.84 -50.07 29.34
N LEU A 426 -12.16 -50.00 29.53
CA LEU A 426 -13.15 -50.60 28.62
C LEU A 426 -13.24 -49.87 27.27
N GLU A 427 -12.95 -48.57 27.22
CA GLU A 427 -12.88 -47.79 25.97
C GLU A 427 -11.64 -48.15 25.15
N ILE A 428 -10.54 -48.58 25.80
CA ILE A 428 -9.30 -49.01 25.12
C ILE A 428 -9.56 -50.22 24.22
N ARG A 429 -10.43 -51.15 24.64
CA ARG A 429 -10.81 -52.31 23.81
C ARG A 429 -11.55 -51.90 22.53
N SER A 430 -12.22 -50.74 22.53
CA SER A 430 -12.87 -50.19 21.35
C SER A 430 -11.89 -49.60 20.33
N LEU A 431 -10.69 -49.17 20.77
CA LEU A 431 -9.62 -48.66 19.90
C LEU A 431 -8.99 -49.76 19.02
N LEU A 432 -9.02 -51.01 19.47
CA LEU A 432 -8.53 -52.20 18.74
C LEU A 432 -9.36 -52.56 17.51
N SER A 433 -10.62 -52.10 17.45
CA SER A 433 -11.61 -52.60 16.48
C SER A 433 -11.84 -51.69 15.27
N LYS A 434 -11.16 -50.55 15.18
CA LYS A 434 -11.58 -49.45 14.31
C LYS A 434 -10.46 -48.84 13.46
N LYS A 435 -10.88 -48.13 12.41
CA LYS A 435 -10.02 -47.42 11.46
C LYS A 435 -9.35 -46.24 12.16
N TRP A 436 -8.02 -46.18 12.03
CA TRP A 436 -7.20 -45.07 12.48
C TRP A 436 -7.03 -44.10 11.33
N ASP A 437 -7.40 -42.84 11.55
CA ASP A 437 -7.20 -41.77 10.59
C ASP A 437 -6.18 -40.79 11.15
N PHE A 438 -5.17 -40.45 10.33
CA PHE A 438 -4.09 -39.55 10.71
C PHE A 438 -4.15 -38.30 9.84
N VAL A 439 -4.08 -37.13 10.46
CA VAL A 439 -4.04 -35.85 9.75
C VAL A 439 -2.79 -35.08 10.16
N LEU A 440 -1.84 -34.90 9.24
CA LEU A 440 -0.68 -34.06 9.46
C LEU A 440 -1.02 -32.63 9.05
N TRP A 441 -1.04 -31.74 10.03
CA TRP A 441 -1.17 -30.31 9.83
C TRP A 441 0.22 -29.69 9.70
N LEU A 442 0.60 -29.33 8.47
CA LEU A 442 1.84 -28.64 8.16
C LEU A 442 1.70 -27.15 8.41
N LYS A 443 2.53 -26.58 9.29
CA LYS A 443 2.51 -25.14 9.56
C LYS A 443 3.28 -24.34 8.50
N ILE A 444 2.57 -23.91 7.46
CA ILE A 444 3.18 -23.09 6.39
C ILE A 444 3.41 -21.67 6.87
N SER A 445 2.46 -21.07 7.59
CA SER A 445 2.59 -19.72 8.15
C SER A 445 2.00 -19.64 9.56
N GLU A 446 2.13 -18.51 10.26
CA GLU A 446 1.53 -18.38 11.60
C GLU A 446 0.02 -18.57 11.60
N ASP A 447 -0.64 -18.20 10.49
CA ASP A 447 -2.09 -18.18 10.35
C ASP A 447 -2.62 -19.24 9.35
N PHE A 448 -1.73 -20.08 8.80
CA PHE A 448 -2.09 -21.07 7.79
C PHE A 448 -1.41 -22.41 8.03
N GLU A 449 -2.24 -23.44 8.20
CA GLU A 449 -1.86 -24.83 8.30
C GLU A 449 -2.50 -25.61 7.14
N PHE A 450 -1.77 -26.57 6.59
CA PHE A 450 -2.25 -27.40 5.49
C PHE A 450 -2.44 -28.84 5.96
N PRO A 451 -3.66 -29.39 5.86
CA PRO A 451 -3.91 -30.76 6.25
C PRO A 451 -3.46 -31.74 5.16
N LEU A 452 -2.71 -32.76 5.57
CA LEU A 452 -2.44 -33.96 4.79
C LEU A 452 -3.14 -35.13 5.46
N TYR A 453 -4.06 -35.74 4.74
CA TYR A 453 -4.84 -36.87 5.22
C TYR A 453 -4.15 -38.18 4.83
N PHE A 454 -3.89 -39.03 5.81
CA PHE A 454 -3.46 -40.40 5.60
C PHE A 454 -4.61 -41.31 6.04
N ARG A 455 -4.97 -42.24 5.16
CA ARG A 455 -6.01 -43.25 5.38
C ARG A 455 -5.40 -44.63 5.44
#